data_AF-A0A7C7Y7Z6-F1
#
_entry.id   AF-A0A7C7Y7Z6-F1
#
_cell.length_a   1.000
_cell.length_b   1.000
_cell.length_c   1.000
_cell.angle_alpha   90.00
_cell.angle_beta   90.00
_cell.angle_gamma   90.00
#
_symmetry.space_group_name_H-M   'P 1'
#
loop_
_entity.id
_entity.type
_entity.pdbx_description
1 polymer ?
#
loop_
_entity_poly.entity_id
_entity_poly.type
_entity_poly.pdbx_seq_one_letter_code
_entity_poly.pdbx_strand_id
1 'polypeptide(L)'
;MPGEREEKALGGLENKQVLNEHWATEDAAWVSVPPLEIKKDGVSISVFTVTSTFRTAQDGSADELRIESMFPADESTERLFRDAVGH
;
A
#
# COMPACT_ATOMS: atom_id res chain seq x y z
N MET A 1 0.03 26.58 -17.77
CA MET A 1 1.07 25.54 -17.81
C MET A 1 0.46 24.23 -17.31
N PRO A 2 0.85 23.03 -17.80
CA PRO A 2 0.14 21.78 -17.50
C PRO A 2 0.33 21.25 -16.07
N GLY A 3 1.38 21.68 -15.35
CA GLY A 3 1.74 21.14 -14.04
C GLY A 3 0.90 21.61 -12.85
N GLU A 4 0.15 22.71 -12.98
CA GLU A 4 -0.63 23.26 -11.85
C GLU A 4 -1.94 22.49 -11.57
N ARG A 5 -2.41 21.67 -12.51
CA ARG A 5 -3.65 20.86 -12.32
C ARG A 5 -3.39 19.54 -11.60
N GLU A 6 -2.21 18.94 -11.78
CA GLU A 6 -1.87 17.67 -11.15
C GLU A 6 -1.59 17.82 -9.65
N GLU A 7 -1.02 18.97 -9.26
CA GLU A 7 -0.69 19.27 -7.86
C GLU A 7 -1.93 19.48 -6.97
N LYS A 8 -3.09 19.78 -7.58
CA LYS A 8 -4.36 19.99 -6.86
C LYS A 8 -5.21 18.72 -6.72
N ALA A 9 -4.94 17.68 -7.51
CA ALA A 9 -5.65 16.39 -7.44
C ALA A 9 -5.12 15.49 -6.31
N LEU A 10 -3.86 15.68 -5.92
CA LEU A 10 -3.18 14.99 -4.84
C LEU A 10 -3.10 15.93 -3.64
N GLY A 11 -4.23 16.06 -2.94
CA GLY A 11 -4.42 17.03 -1.87
C GLY A 11 -3.20 17.20 -0.95
N GLY A 12 -2.74 18.44 -0.86
CA GLY A 12 -2.08 19.00 0.31
C GLY A 12 -0.69 18.47 0.62
N LEU A 13 0.28 19.39 0.67
CA LEU A 13 1.68 19.21 1.06
C LEU A 13 1.90 18.60 2.47
N GLU A 14 0.85 18.19 3.17
CA GLU A 14 0.88 17.63 4.52
C GLU A 14 1.32 16.15 4.53
N ASN A 15 1.15 15.41 3.42
CA ASN A 15 1.54 14.00 3.33
C ASN A 15 3.01 13.74 2.94
N LYS A 16 3.71 14.75 2.40
CA LYS A 16 5.10 14.56 1.93
C LYS A 16 6.10 14.34 3.07
N GLN A 17 5.76 14.80 4.27
CA GLN A 17 6.66 14.67 5.43
C GLN A 17 6.63 13.26 6.02
N VAL A 18 5.46 12.61 6.05
CA VAL A 18 5.32 11.21 6.51
C VAL A 18 6.00 10.23 5.55
N LEU A 19 5.96 10.54 4.24
CA LEU A 19 6.64 9.74 3.23
C LEU A 19 8.16 9.81 3.36
N ASN A 20 8.75 10.90 3.90
CA ASN A 20 10.19 11.09 3.88
C ASN A 20 10.97 10.39 5.01
N GLU A 21 10.27 9.99 6.08
CA GLU A 21 10.90 9.46 7.30
C GLU A 21 10.94 7.93 7.34
N HIS A 22 10.25 7.24 6.41
CA HIS A 22 10.05 5.78 6.49
C HIS A 22 10.89 4.94 5.51
N TRP A 23 11.44 5.53 4.44
CA TRP A 23 12.20 4.77 3.42
C TRP A 23 13.72 4.72 3.68
N ALA A 24 14.21 5.32 4.75
CA ALA A 24 15.64 5.43 5.07
C ALA A 24 16.14 4.40 6.10
N THR A 25 15.37 3.35 6.40
CA THR A 25 15.90 2.23 7.20
C THR A 25 16.29 1.10 6.27
N GLU A 26 17.60 0.84 6.21
CA GLU A 26 18.26 -0.29 5.52
C GLU A 26 17.76 -1.67 6.02
N ASP A 27 16.86 -1.68 7.02
CA ASP A 27 16.20 -2.84 7.65
C ASP A 27 14.67 -2.87 7.39
N ALA A 28 14.22 -2.32 6.24
CA ALA A 28 12.81 -2.29 5.83
C ALA A 28 12.13 -3.67 5.74
N ALA A 29 12.89 -4.77 5.84
CA ALA A 29 12.39 -6.14 5.85
C ALA A 29 11.42 -6.43 7.02
N TRP A 30 11.44 -5.64 8.10
CA TRP A 30 10.68 -5.90 9.33
C TRP A 30 9.56 -4.91 9.62
N VAL A 31 9.22 -4.03 8.68
CA VAL A 31 8.13 -3.07 8.88
C VAL A 31 6.80 -3.82 8.89
N SER A 32 6.14 -3.83 10.05
CA SER A 32 4.76 -4.29 10.18
C SER A 32 3.85 -3.42 9.31
N VAL A 33 3.07 -4.03 8.42
CA VAL A 33 2.06 -3.34 7.62
C VAL A 33 0.74 -3.38 8.40
N PRO A 34 0.33 -2.29 9.07
CA PRO A 34 -0.93 -2.27 9.80
C PRO A 34 -2.13 -2.39 8.85
N PRO A 35 -3.31 -2.80 9.36
CA PRO A 35 -4.56 -2.64 8.63
C PRO A 35 -4.71 -1.20 8.11
N LEU A 36 -5.17 -1.07 6.88
CA LEU A 36 -5.25 0.21 6.18
C LEU A 36 -6.71 0.62 6.00
N GLU A 37 -7.04 1.81 6.51
CA GLU A 37 -8.32 2.47 6.28
C GLU A 37 -8.11 3.74 5.43
N ILE A 38 -8.77 3.81 4.28
CA ILE A 38 -8.73 4.97 3.38
C ILE A 38 -10.16 5.50 3.23
N LYS A 39 -10.33 6.82 3.38
CA LYS A 39 -11.59 7.52 3.14
C LYS A 39 -11.36 8.67 2.18
N LYS A 40 -12.05 8.67 1.04
CA LYS A 40 -11.93 9.71 0.01
C LYS A 40 -13.23 9.84 -0.76
N ASP A 41 -13.72 11.07 -0.95
CA ASP A 41 -14.91 11.39 -1.76
C ASP A 41 -16.15 10.52 -1.45
N GLY A 42 -16.36 10.21 -0.17
CA GLY A 42 -17.47 9.36 0.28
C GLY A 42 -17.25 7.85 0.09
N VAL A 43 -16.13 7.43 -0.49
CA VAL A 43 -15.70 6.03 -0.58
C VAL A 43 -14.84 5.69 0.62
N SER A 44 -15.11 4.54 1.24
CA SER A 44 -14.31 3.97 2.33
C SER A 44 -13.75 2.62 1.87
N ILE A 45 -12.45 2.41 2.10
CA ILE A 45 -11.74 1.16 1.83
C ILE A 45 -11.11 0.73 3.14
N SER A 46 -11.36 -0.50 3.55
CA SER A 46 -10.70 -1.15 4.68
C SER A 46 -10.06 -2.44 4.20
N VAL A 47 -8.75 -2.58 4.39
CA VAL A 47 -8.01 -3.79 3.99
C VAL A 47 -7.08 -4.27 5.08
N PHE A 48 -6.87 -5.59 5.14
CA PHE A 48 -5.78 -6.19 5.89
C PHE A 48 -4.72 -6.74 4.93
N THR A 49 -3.47 -6.74 5.36
CA THR A 49 -2.34 -7.13 4.54
C THR A 49 -1.74 -8.43 5.04
N VAL A 50 -1.52 -9.37 4.13
CA VAL A 50 -0.71 -10.57 4.35
C VAL A 50 0.64 -10.36 3.66
N THR A 51 1.72 -10.40 4.43
CA THR A 51 3.09 -10.37 3.91
C THR A 51 3.67 -11.78 3.92
N SER A 52 4.27 -12.21 2.82
CA SER A 52 5.02 -13.46 2.70
C SER A 52 6.41 -13.19 2.14
N THR A 53 7.44 -13.71 2.81
CA THR A 53 8.83 -13.58 2.37
C THR A 53 9.37 -14.94 1.95
N PHE A 54 9.83 -15.04 0.72
CA PHE A 54 10.43 -16.23 0.14
C PHE A 54 11.93 -16.00 0.00
N ARG A 55 12.72 -16.74 0.77
CA ARG A 55 14.16 -16.82 0.54
C ARG A 55 14.41 -17.88 -0.52
N THR A 56 15.15 -17.54 -1.56
CA THR A 56 15.67 -18.53 -2.51
C THR A 56 17.11 -18.86 -2.11
N ALA A 57 17.57 -20.10 -2.31
CA ALA A 57 18.89 -20.70 -1.97
C ALA A 57 19.42 -20.67 -0.50
N GLN A 58 19.86 -21.85 -0.02
CA GLN A 58 20.43 -22.07 1.32
C GLN A 58 21.88 -21.54 1.51
N ASP A 59 22.47 -20.92 0.49
CA ASP A 59 23.85 -20.41 0.53
C ASP A 59 23.95 -18.90 0.80
N GLY A 60 22.95 -18.30 1.44
CA GLY A 60 23.05 -16.96 2.04
C GLY A 60 23.25 -15.78 1.08
N SER A 61 23.30 -16.01 -0.24
CA SER A 61 23.59 -15.00 -1.25
C SER A 61 22.37 -14.52 -2.03
N ALA A 62 21.20 -15.13 -1.84
CA ALA A 62 20.05 -14.91 -2.68
C ALA A 62 19.05 -13.92 -2.08
N ASP A 63 18.56 -13.05 -2.97
CA ASP A 63 17.61 -12.00 -2.67
C ASP A 63 16.30 -12.57 -2.11
N GLU A 64 15.71 -11.84 -1.17
CA GLU A 64 14.39 -12.17 -0.63
C GLU A 64 13.31 -11.66 -1.58
N LEU A 65 12.41 -12.56 -2.01
CA LEU A 65 11.18 -12.16 -2.68
C LEU A 65 10.12 -11.90 -1.62
N ARG A 66 9.68 -10.66 -1.48
CA ARG A 66 8.56 -10.28 -0.61
C ARG A 66 7.30 -10.07 -1.44
N ILE A 67 6.22 -10.74 -1.05
CA ILE A 67 4.88 -10.58 -1.62
C ILE A 67 3.96 -10.01 -0.56
N GLU A 68 3.28 -8.92 -0.89
CA GLU A 68 2.24 -8.31 -0.05
C GLU A 68 0.89 -8.45 -0.76
N SER A 69 -0.08 -9.02 -0.06
CA SER A 69 -1.44 -9.21 -0.56
C SER A 69 -2.42 -8.46 0.34
N MET A 70 -3.23 -7.59 -0.27
CA MET A 70 -4.24 -6.79 0.43
C MET A 70 -5.62 -7.39 0.18
N PHE A 71 -6.35 -7.64 1.25
CA PHE A 71 -7.68 -8.26 1.19
C PHE A 71 -8.71 -7.32 1.81
N PRO A 72 -9.94 -7.25 1.26
CA PRO A 72 -11.04 -6.53 1.87
C PRO A 72 -11.25 -6.97 3.32
N ALA A 73 -11.30 -6.02 4.25
CA ALA A 73 -11.60 -6.25 5.65
C ALA A 73 -13.11 -6.17 5.94
N ASP A 74 -13.91 -5.70 4.98
CA ASP A 74 -15.37 -5.62 5.07
C ASP A 74 -16.07 -5.85 3.72
N GLU A 75 -17.37 -6.13 3.77
CA GLU A 75 -18.22 -6.41 2.61
C GLU A 75 -18.31 -5.23 1.64
N SER A 76 -18.22 -3.99 2.15
CA SER A 76 -18.34 -2.79 1.33
C SER A 76 -17.14 -2.62 0.41
N THR A 77 -15.95 -2.86 0.95
CA THR A 77 -14.68 -2.87 0.23
C THR A 77 -14.63 -4.04 -0.74
N GLU A 78 -15.13 -5.21 -0.34
CA GLU A 78 -15.15 -6.40 -1.19
C GLU A 78 -16.03 -6.20 -2.43
N ARG A 79 -17.21 -5.60 -2.25
CA ARG A 79 -18.10 -5.25 -3.35
C ARG A 79 -17.46 -4.21 -4.27
N LEU A 80 -16.83 -3.19 -3.71
CA LEU A 80 -16.13 -2.17 -4.49
C LEU A 80 -15.05 -2.79 -5.40
N PHE A 81 -14.25 -3.72 -4.87
CA PHE A 81 -13.21 -4.40 -5.66
C PHE A 81 -13.81 -5.30 -6.73
N ARG A 82 -14.88 -6.04 -6.42
CA ARG A 82 -15.57 -6.87 -7.42
C ARG A 82 -16.14 -6.04 -8.56
N ASP A 83 -16.81 -4.93 -8.25
CA ASP A 83 -17.42 -4.05 -9.25
C ASP A 83 -16.33 -3.39 -10.14
N ALA A 84 -15.13 -3.16 -9.61
CA ALA A 84 -14.01 -2.56 -10.35
C ALA A 84 -13.32 -3.50 -11.35
N VAL A 85 -13.37 -4.82 -11.13
CA VAL A 85 -12.66 -5.79 -11.98
C VAL A 85 -13.43 -6.10 -13.28
N GLY A 86 -14.72 -5.78 -13.35
CA GLY A 86 -15.53 -5.95 -14.57
C GLY A 86 -15.72 -7.41 -14.99
N HIS A 87 -16.85 -7.71 -15.62
CA HIS A 87 -17.02 -8.95 -16.39
C HIS A 87 -16.41 -8.82 -17.78
#